data_AF-A0A970RLT0-F1
#
_entry.id   AF-A0A970RLT0-F1
#
_cell.length_a   1.000
_cell.length_b   1.000
_cell.length_c   1.000
_cell.angle_alpha   90.00
_cell.angle_beta   90.00
_cell.angle_gamma   90.00
#
_symmetry.space_group_name_H-M   'P 1'
#
loop_
_entity.id
_entity.type
_entity.pdbx_description
1 polymer ?
#
loop_
_entity_poly.entity_id
_entity_poly.type
_entity_poly.pdbx_seq_one_letter_code
_entity_poly.pdbx_strand_id
1 'polypeptide(L)'
;AQGILDGAQGVRYGYDARVEILGTHGIIHVGRNQEHSVMTISPEGIRSPYVQSWRTLFLDAYLEEDKAFVSSIIKDTAPLVTGLDGLEAVRVVNAGNTSIKERQPVKIHR
;
A
#
# COMPACT_ATOMS: atom_id res chain seq x y z
N ALA A 1 9.25 -13.07 11.81
CA ALA A 1 8.44 -12.76 10.61
C ALA A 1 9.37 -12.33 9.50
N GLN A 2 9.05 -12.66 8.25
CA GLN A 2 9.75 -12.17 7.06
C GLN A 2 8.79 -11.26 6.30
N GLY A 3 9.31 -10.25 5.61
CA GLY A 3 8.53 -9.34 4.78
C GLY A 3 9.28 -9.06 3.49
N ILE A 4 8.56 -8.94 2.39
CA ILE A 4 9.08 -8.63 1.06
C ILE A 4 8.31 -7.41 0.55
N LEU A 5 9.05 -6.42 0.05
CA LEU A 5 8.50 -5.26 -0.64
C LEU A 5 9.04 -5.29 -2.07
N ASP A 6 8.13 -5.26 -3.04
CA ASP A 6 8.45 -5.13 -4.46
C ASP A 6 7.66 -3.97 -5.05
N GLY A 7 8.27 -3.27 -6.02
CA GLY A 7 7.68 -2.09 -6.60
C GLY A 7 8.39 -1.69 -7.89
N ALA A 8 7.60 -1.23 -8.86
CA ALA A 8 8.09 -0.75 -10.14
C ALA A 8 7.49 0.62 -10.46
N GLN A 9 8.29 1.47 -11.10
CA GLN A 9 7.85 2.75 -11.65
C GLN A 9 7.75 2.62 -13.18
N GLY A 10 6.80 3.34 -13.79
CA GLY A 10 6.64 3.36 -15.25
C GLY A 10 5.87 2.17 -15.81
N VAL A 11 5.17 1.43 -14.94
CA VAL A 11 4.27 0.34 -15.32
C VAL A 11 3.14 0.88 -16.19
N ARG A 12 2.90 0.26 -17.35
CA ARG A 12 1.97 0.77 -18.38
C ARG A 12 0.58 0.15 -18.37
N TYR A 13 0.34 -0.85 -17.53
CA TYR A 13 -0.97 -1.53 -17.46
C TYR A 13 -1.92 -0.92 -16.41
N GLY A 14 -1.40 -0.11 -15.48
CA GLY A 14 -2.19 0.52 -14.42
C GLY A 14 -1.40 0.69 -13.12
N TYR A 15 -2.14 0.90 -12.03
CA TYR A 15 -1.64 1.04 -10.66
C TYR A 15 -1.92 -0.24 -9.87
N ASP A 16 -0.86 -0.98 -9.52
CA ASP A 16 -0.93 -2.23 -8.76
C ASP A 16 -0.46 -1.99 -7.32
N ALA A 17 -1.35 -2.21 -6.35
CA ALA A 17 -1.04 -2.16 -4.93
C ALA A 17 -1.73 -3.32 -4.21
N ARG A 18 -0.93 -4.29 -3.78
CA ARG A 18 -1.41 -5.53 -3.15
C ARG A 18 -0.53 -5.92 -1.98
N VAL A 19 -1.13 -6.61 -1.01
CA VAL A 19 -0.45 -7.18 0.15
C VAL A 19 -0.88 -8.62 0.31
N GLU A 20 0.08 -9.47 0.66
CA GLU A 20 -0.17 -10.86 1.06
C GLU A 20 0.29 -11.04 2.51
N ILE A 21 -0.57 -11.64 3.33
CA ILE A 21 -0.27 -11.97 4.72
C ILE A 21 -0.40 -13.48 4.87
N LEU A 22 0.75 -14.16 4.92
CA LEU A 22 0.84 -15.60 5.15
C LEU A 22 0.95 -15.91 6.64
N GLY A 23 0.05 -16.77 7.13
CA GLY A 23 0.04 -17.27 8.51
C GLY A 23 0.00 -18.79 8.57
N THR A 24 0.06 -19.34 9.79
CA THR A 24 0.05 -20.80 10.02
C THR A 24 -1.28 -21.48 9.70
N HIS A 25 -2.36 -20.70 9.57
CA HIS A 25 -3.73 -21.20 9.35
C HIS A 25 -4.32 -20.73 8.02
N GLY A 26 -3.55 -20.03 7.18
CA GLY A 26 -4.06 -19.53 5.91
C GLY A 26 -3.34 -18.27 5.43
N ILE A 27 -3.95 -17.66 4.42
CA ILE A 27 -3.40 -16.51 3.69
C ILE A 27 -4.48 -15.46 3.47
N ILE A 28 -4.11 -14.19 3.58
CA ILE A 28 -4.97 -13.05 3.26
C ILE A 28 -4.35 -12.29 2.10
N HIS A 29 -5.14 -12.05 1.06
CA HIS A 29 -4.77 -11.17 -0.05
C HIS A 29 -5.57 -9.87 0.08
N VAL A 30 -4.87 -8.74 0.11
CA VAL A 30 -5.46 -7.41 0.20
C VAL A 30 -5.13 -6.63 -1.07
N GLY A 31 -6.12 -5.94 -1.61
CA GLY A 31 -5.99 -5.17 -2.85
C GLY A 31 -6.74 -5.81 -4.02
N ARG A 32 -6.92 -5.02 -5.08
CA ARG A 32 -7.59 -5.45 -6.31
C ARG A 32 -6.95 -4.80 -7.52
N ASN A 33 -7.03 -5.51 -8.63
CA ASN A 33 -6.48 -5.06 -9.91
C ASN A 33 -7.59 -4.57 -10.85
N GLN A 34 -8.82 -5.05 -10.67
CA GLN A 34 -9.98 -4.63 -11.44
C GLN A 34 -10.54 -3.31 -10.89
N GLU A 35 -10.68 -2.32 -11.76
CA GLU A 35 -11.24 -1.00 -11.42
C GLU A 35 -12.71 -1.10 -11.00
N HIS A 36 -13.45 -2.02 -11.60
CA HIS A 36 -14.85 -2.31 -11.28
C HIS A 36 -15.19 -3.78 -11.58
N SER A 37 -16.36 -4.23 -11.12
CA SER A 37 -16.86 -5.60 -11.33
C SER A 37 -17.34 -5.88 -12.76
N VAL A 38 -17.49 -4.85 -13.60
CA VAL A 38 -17.93 -5.01 -14.99
C VAL A 38 -16.79 -5.54 -15.86
N MET A 39 -17.09 -6.57 -16.66
CA MET A 39 -16.21 -7.10 -17.69
C MET A 39 -16.95 -7.21 -19.02
N THR A 40 -16.23 -7.09 -20.12
CA THR A 40 -16.77 -7.29 -21.47
C THR A 40 -16.26 -8.60 -22.06
N ILE A 41 -17.13 -9.33 -22.76
CA ILE A 41 -16.80 -10.59 -23.43
C ILE A 41 -17.18 -10.45 -24.90
N SER A 42 -16.21 -10.62 -25.79
CA SER A 42 -16.39 -10.55 -27.26
C SER A 42 -15.41 -11.50 -27.97
N PRO A 43 -15.49 -11.65 -29.31
CA PRO A 43 -14.50 -12.44 -30.07
C PRO A 43 -13.05 -11.97 -29.87
N GLU A 44 -12.84 -10.71 -29.50
CA GLU A 44 -11.53 -10.12 -29.17
C GLU A 44 -11.04 -10.46 -27.75
N GLY A 45 -11.84 -11.18 -26.96
CA GLY A 45 -11.48 -11.72 -25.65
C GLY A 45 -12.28 -11.14 -24.48
N ILE A 46 -11.83 -11.49 -23.27
CA ILE A 46 -12.36 -10.96 -22.01
C ILE A 46 -11.55 -9.73 -21.62
N ARG A 47 -12.22 -8.61 -21.35
CA ARG A 47 -11.57 -7.38 -20.88
C ARG A 47 -12.18 -6.94 -19.56
N SER A 48 -11.31 -6.63 -18.61
CA SER A 48 -11.66 -5.97 -17.36
C SER A 48 -10.78 -4.73 -17.22
N PRO A 49 -11.36 -3.53 -17.06
CA PRO A 49 -10.61 -2.33 -16.76
C PRO A 49 -9.75 -2.53 -15.51
N TYR A 50 -8.49 -2.10 -15.63
CA TYR A 50 -7.51 -2.19 -14.57
C TYR A 50 -7.48 -0.86 -13.82
N VAL A 51 -7.25 -0.87 -12.51
CA VAL A 51 -7.11 0.36 -11.70
C VAL A 51 -6.07 1.29 -12.33
N GLN A 52 -6.45 2.49 -12.74
CA GLN A 52 -5.55 3.41 -13.45
C GLN A 52 -4.77 4.36 -12.52
N SER A 53 -5.28 4.63 -11.32
CA SER A 53 -4.67 5.60 -10.41
C SER A 53 -4.90 5.25 -8.95
N TRP A 54 -3.90 5.54 -8.12
CA TRP A 54 -4.03 5.49 -6.65
C TRP A 54 -5.13 6.43 -6.14
N ARG A 55 -5.42 7.53 -6.87
CA ARG A 55 -6.44 8.52 -6.49
C ARG A 55 -7.84 7.91 -6.44
N THR A 56 -8.15 7.02 -7.39
CA THR A 56 -9.43 6.31 -7.39
C THR A 56 -9.38 5.08 -6.49
N LEU A 57 -8.25 4.38 -6.44
CA LEU A 57 -8.08 3.20 -5.59
C LEU A 57 -8.24 3.50 -4.10
N PHE A 58 -7.69 4.62 -3.63
CA PHE A 58 -7.64 5.00 -2.21
C PHE A 58 -8.62 6.12 -1.86
N LEU A 59 -9.62 6.40 -2.70
CA LEU A 59 -10.57 7.50 -2.44
C LEU A 59 -11.22 7.37 -1.06
N ASP A 60 -11.74 6.19 -0.73
CA ASP A 60 -12.37 5.94 0.56
C ASP A 60 -11.36 5.97 1.70
N ALA A 61 -10.12 5.52 1.47
CA ALA A 61 -9.06 5.56 2.49
C ALA A 61 -8.70 7.01 2.87
N TYR A 62 -8.57 7.91 1.90
CA TYR A 62 -8.35 9.34 2.16
C TYR A 62 -9.53 9.97 2.90
N LEU A 63 -10.76 9.62 2.54
CA LEU A 63 -11.95 10.11 3.24
C LEU A 63 -11.97 9.67 4.70
N GLU A 64 -11.65 8.40 4.98
CA GLU A 64 -11.61 7.88 6.35
C GLU A 64 -10.41 8.43 7.15
N GLU A 65 -9.27 8.68 6.51
CA GLU A 65 -8.13 9.37 7.12
C GLU A 65 -8.52 10.79 7.57
N ASP A 66 -9.13 11.58 6.68
CA ASP A 66 -9.60 12.94 6.99
C ASP A 66 -10.62 12.93 8.15
N LYS A 67 -11.59 12.02 8.12
CA LYS A 67 -12.58 11.86 9.20
C LYS A 67 -11.92 11.49 10.52
N ALA A 68 -10.96 10.57 10.51
CA ALA A 68 -10.25 10.14 11.71
C ALA A 68 -9.45 11.29 12.33
N PHE A 69 -8.77 12.08 11.51
CA PHE A 69 -8.02 13.24 11.97
C PHE A 69 -8.92 14.34 12.54
N VAL A 70 -10.01 14.70 11.84
CA VAL A 70 -10.99 15.66 12.35
C VAL A 70 -11.61 15.16 13.65
N SER A 71 -11.93 13.87 13.75
CA SER A 71 -12.46 13.28 14.97
C SER A 71 -11.49 13.34 16.13
N SER A 72 -10.17 13.20 15.91
CA SER A 72 -9.20 13.27 16.99
C SER A 72 -9.08 14.68 17.56
N ILE A 73 -9.22 15.71 16.71
CA ILE A 73 -9.28 17.11 17.14
C ILE A 73 -10.54 17.38 17.97
N ILE A 74 -11.72 17.00 17.46
CA ILE A 74 -13.00 17.28 18.13
C ILE A 74 -13.08 16.60 19.50
N LYS A 75 -12.54 15.39 19.62
CA LYS A 75 -12.60 14.58 20.86
C LYS A 75 -11.43 14.81 21.80
N ASP A 76 -10.47 15.67 21.43
CA ASP A 76 -9.22 15.87 22.16
C ASP A 76 -8.50 14.53 22.47
N THR A 77 -8.37 13.69 21.45
CA THR A 77 -7.67 12.40 21.53
C THR A 77 -6.41 12.40 20.65
N ALA A 78 -5.47 11.51 20.95
CA ALA A 78 -4.34 11.28 20.06
C ALA A 78 -4.82 10.84 18.65
N PRO A 79 -4.16 11.28 17.57
CA PRO A 79 -4.45 10.81 16.23
C PRO A 79 -4.07 9.32 16.09
N LEU A 80 -4.74 8.62 15.17
CA LEU A 80 -4.49 7.19 14.92
C LEU A 80 -3.06 6.90 14.43
N VAL A 81 -2.45 7.88 13.74
CA VAL A 81 -1.08 7.84 13.25
C VAL A 81 -0.34 9.05 13.79
N THR A 82 0.83 8.82 14.36
CA THR A 82 1.64 9.83 15.02
C THR A 82 2.91 10.16 14.23
N GLY A 83 3.63 11.20 14.64
CA GLY A 83 4.94 11.51 14.07
C GLY A 83 5.97 10.40 14.25
N LEU A 84 5.82 9.55 15.28
CA LEU A 84 6.70 8.41 15.50
C LEU A 84 6.53 7.36 14.39
N ASP A 85 5.30 7.09 13.97
CA ASP A 85 5.02 6.12 12.89
C ASP A 85 5.67 6.60 11.57
N GLY A 86 5.59 7.90 11.29
CA GLY A 86 6.27 8.50 10.14
C GLY A 86 7.80 8.43 10.23
N LEU A 87 8.37 8.67 11.42
CA LEU A 87 9.82 8.55 11.65
C LEU A 87 10.31 7.12 11.40
N GLU A 88 9.61 6.11 11.90
CA GLU A 88 9.98 4.72 11.72
C GLU A 88 9.90 4.29 10.25
N ALA A 89 8.88 4.75 9.50
CA ALA A 89 8.81 4.52 8.06
C ALA A 89 10.05 5.09 7.32
N VAL A 90 10.46 6.31 7.67
CA VAL A 90 11.66 6.94 7.08
C VAL A 90 12.95 6.20 7.46
N ARG A 91 13.07 5.70 8.70
CA ARG A 91 14.22 4.88 9.11
C ARG A 91 14.37 3.63 8.23
N VAL A 92 13.28 2.94 7.94
CA VAL A 92 13.27 1.75 7.08
C VAL A 92 13.71 2.10 5.66
N VAL A 93 13.18 3.18 5.08
CA VAL A 93 13.56 3.65 3.73
C VAL A 93 15.06 3.99 3.67
N ASN A 94 15.58 4.70 4.66
CA ASN A 94 17.00 5.06 4.71
C ASN A 94 17.89 3.83 4.80
N ALA A 95 17.55 2.86 5.66
CA ALA A 95 18.29 1.60 5.76
C ALA A 95 18.25 0.81 4.44
N GLY A 96 17.12 0.77 3.75
CA GLY A 96 16.98 0.16 2.42
C GLY A 96 17.88 0.82 1.39
N ASN A 97 17.89 2.16 1.32
CA ASN A 97 18.75 2.91 0.42
C ASN A 97 20.25 2.68 0.72
N THR A 98 20.64 2.64 2.00
CA THR A 98 22.00 2.27 2.39
C THR A 98 22.33 0.83 1.98
N SER A 99 21.42 -0.11 2.19
CA SER A 99 21.61 -1.51 1.81
C SER A 99 21.83 -1.69 0.30
N ILE A 100 21.07 -0.97 -0.53
CA ILE A 100 21.24 -0.95 -1.99
C ILE A 100 22.63 -0.41 -2.37
N LYS A 101 23.02 0.72 -1.78
CA LYS A 101 24.30 1.39 -2.08
C LYS A 101 25.50 0.53 -1.69
N GLU A 102 25.46 -0.04 -0.49
CA GLU A 102 26.57 -0.80 0.11
C GLU A 102 26.52 -2.30 -0.26
N ARG A 103 25.47 -2.74 -0.96
CA ARG A 103 25.24 -4.13 -1.40
C ARG A 103 25.30 -5.16 -0.26
N GLN A 104 24.81 -4.78 0.91
CA GLN A 104 24.80 -5.65 2.09
C GLN A 104 23.58 -5.37 2.99
N PRO A 105 23.13 -6.34 3.80
CA PRO A 105 22.06 -6.12 4.76
C PRO A 105 22.41 -5.03 5.78
N VAL A 106 21.45 -4.15 6.09
CA VAL A 106 21.59 -3.11 7.12
C VAL A 106 20.66 -3.42 8.28
N LYS A 107 21.21 -3.46 9.50
CA LYS A 107 20.41 -3.65 10.71
C LYS A 107 19.77 -2.33 11.12
N ILE A 108 18.45 -2.36 11.32
CA ILE A 108 17.72 -1.24 11.91
C ILE A 108 17.74 -1.42 13.42
N HIS A 109 18.18 -0.40 14.14
CA HIS A 109 18.17 -0.37 15.60
C HIS A 109 16.96 0.44 16.07
N ARG A 110 16.29 -0.07 17.09
CA ARG A 110 15.17 0.60 17.77
C ARG A 110 15.68 1.43 18.94
#